data_AF-A0ABD6H423-F1
#
_entry.id   AF-A0ABD6H423-F1
#
_cell.length_a   1.000
_cell.length_b   1.000
_cell.length_c   1.000
_cell.angle_alpha   90.00
_cell.angle_beta   90.00
_cell.angle_gamma   90.00
#
_symmetry.space_group_name_H-M   'P 1'
#
loop_
_entity.id
_entity.type
_entity.pdbx_description
1 polymer ?
#
loop_
_entity_poly.entity_id
_entity_poly.type
_entity_poly.pdbx_seq_one_letter_code
_entity_poly.pdbx_strand_id
1 'polypeptide(L)'
;MVDRTPQDQDKYVLRFPDGLRDRLKDEAARNNRSLNAEIIHRLENSFASLPEMEQDDLQSIIRQIDIVKYNLVQAHSKKKRESDGKE
;
A
#
# COMPACT_ATOMS: atom_id res chain seq x y z
N MET A 1 3.01 -21.50 -21.22
CA MET A 1 3.65 -20.44 -20.43
C MET A 1 4.49 -19.62 -21.40
N VAL A 2 4.05 -18.40 -21.72
CA VAL A 2 4.85 -17.53 -22.60
C VAL A 2 5.87 -16.85 -21.70
N ASP A 3 7.11 -17.30 -21.81
CA ASP A 3 8.25 -16.71 -21.12
C ASP A 3 8.54 -15.37 -21.81
N ARG A 4 8.03 -14.28 -21.23
CA ARG A 4 8.25 -12.92 -21.76
C ARG A 4 9.67 -12.52 -21.42
N THR A 5 10.52 -12.47 -22.43
CA THR A 5 11.86 -11.91 -22.29
C THR A 5 11.75 -10.40 -22.02
N PRO A 6 12.77 -9.73 -21.43
CA PRO A 6 12.75 -8.27 -21.24
C PRO A 6 12.55 -7.45 -22.53
N GLN A 7 12.63 -8.08 -23.70
CA GLN A 7 12.35 -7.49 -25.01
C GLN A 7 10.85 -7.41 -25.35
N ASP A 8 9.97 -8.11 -24.62
CA ASP A 8 8.53 -8.18 -24.91
C ASP A 8 7.69 -7.10 -24.20
N GLN A 9 8.34 -6.07 -23.62
CA GLN A 9 7.64 -4.96 -22.96
C GLN A 9 7.50 -3.76 -23.89
N ASP A 10 6.27 -3.25 -24.00
CA ASP A 10 5.98 -2.01 -24.71
C ASP A 10 6.73 -0.84 -24.05
N LYS A 11 7.51 -0.10 -24.85
CA LYS A 11 8.30 1.03 -24.38
C LYS A 11 7.67 2.33 -24.88
N TYR A 12 7.39 3.24 -23.96
CA TYR A 12 6.88 4.57 -24.27
C TYR A 12 7.82 5.65 -23.71
N VAL A 13 8.13 6.66 -24.52
CA VAL A 13 8.98 7.78 -24.10
C VAL A 13 8.10 8.91 -23.59
N LEU A 14 8.20 9.20 -22.29
CA LEU A 14 7.47 10.28 -21.64
C LEU A 14 8.31 11.56 -21.61
N ARG A 15 7.67 12.69 -21.92
CA ARG A 15 8.23 14.03 -21.68
C ARG A 15 7.64 14.56 -20.39
N PHE A 16 8.45 14.64 -19.35
CA PHE A 16 8.03 15.18 -18.06
C PHE A 16 8.12 16.71 -18.07
N PRO A 17 7.15 17.43 -17.48
CA PRO A 17 7.33 18.83 -17.14
C PRO A 17 8.43 19.00 -16.09
N ASP A 18 8.98 20.21 -16.01
CA ASP A 18 10.10 20.53 -15.13
C ASP A 18 9.84 20.11 -13.68
N GLY A 19 10.83 19.48 -13.06
CA GLY A 19 10.80 19.02 -11.67
C GLY A 19 9.95 17.76 -11.40
N LEU A 20 9.06 17.34 -12.30
CA LEU A 20 8.21 16.17 -12.05
C LEU A 20 9.01 14.86 -11.99
N ARG A 21 10.05 14.74 -12.82
CA ARG A 21 10.91 13.55 -12.83
C ARG A 21 11.65 13.38 -11.50
N ASP A 22 12.15 14.48 -10.93
CA ASP A 22 12.90 14.43 -9.67
C ASP A 22 11.97 14.09 -8.51
N ARG A 23 10.80 14.72 -8.45
CA ARG A 23 9.75 14.35 -7.49
C ARG A 23 9.40 12.87 -7.56
N LEU A 24 9.26 12.32 -8.76
CA LEU A 24 8.92 10.91 -8.95
C LEU A 24 10.06 9.98 -8.51
N LYS A 25 11.32 10.41 -8.70
CA LYS A 25 12.51 9.68 -8.23
C LYS A 25 12.56 9.64 -6.71
N ASP A 26 12.24 10.74 -6.03
CA ASP A 26 12.21 10.80 -4.57
C ASP A 26 11.10 9.92 -3.97
N GLU A 27 9.92 9.90 -4.60
CA GLU A 27 8.82 9.01 -4.21
C GLU A 27 9.18 7.54 -4.43
N ALA A 28 9.80 7.21 -5.57
CA ALA A 28 10.26 5.86 -5.86
C ALA A 28 11.28 5.37 -4.81
N ALA A 29 12.24 6.22 -4.43
CA ALA A 29 13.21 5.92 -3.38
C ALA A 29 12.55 5.69 -2.02
N ARG A 30 11.60 6.57 -1.62
CA ARG A 30 10.82 6.41 -0.38
C ARG A 30 10.03 5.10 -0.35
N ASN A 31 9.52 4.67 -1.50
CA ASN A 31 8.74 3.45 -1.64
C ASN A 31 9.57 2.19 -1.91
N ASN A 32 10.91 2.30 -1.95
CA ASN A 32 11.83 1.21 -2.33
C ASN A 32 11.49 0.58 -3.71
N ARG A 33 11.11 1.42 -4.67
CA ARG A 33 10.78 1.02 -6.05
C ARG A 33 11.74 1.67 -7.04
N SER A 34 11.92 1.03 -8.20
CA SER A 34 12.52 1.72 -9.34
C SER A 34 11.60 2.82 -9.84
N LEU A 35 12.14 3.83 -10.55
CA LEU A 35 11.33 4.89 -11.14
C LEU A 35 10.22 4.33 -12.04
N ASN A 36 10.52 3.30 -12.84
CA ASN A 36 9.56 2.64 -13.70
C ASN A 36 8.46 1.93 -12.89
N ALA A 37 8.84 1.22 -11.84
CA ALA A 37 7.87 0.55 -10.97
C ALA A 37 6.94 1.55 -10.25
N GLU A 38 7.45 2.73 -9.87
CA GLU A 38 6.63 3.80 -9.29
C GLU A 38 5.67 4.41 -10.31
N ILE A 39 6.09 4.62 -11.57
CA ILE A 39 5.21 5.08 -12.66
C ILE A 39 4.07 4.07 -12.86
N ILE A 40 4.41 2.79 -13.03
CA ILE A 40 3.43 1.72 -13.25
C ILE A 40 2.44 1.65 -12.08
N HIS A 41 2.94 1.62 -10.85
CA HIS A 41 2.10 1.57 -9.65
C HIS A 41 1.11 2.74 -9.58
N ARG A 42 1.53 3.96 -9.94
CA ARG A 42 0.64 5.13 -9.98
C ARG A 42 -0.41 5.02 -11.08
N LEU A 43 -0.02 4.51 -12.26
CA LEU A 43 -0.96 4.30 -13.36
C LEU A 43 -1.98 3.22 -13.02
N GLU A 44 -1.56 2.08 -12.49
CA GLU A 44 -2.46 1.01 -12.03
C GLU A 44 -3.46 1.53 -11.00
N ASN A 45 -2.99 2.28 -10.00
CA ASN A 45 -3.87 2.89 -9.01
C ASN A 45 -4.82 3.95 -9.60
N SER A 46 -4.43 4.62 -10.69
CA SER A 46 -5.30 5.58 -11.37
C SER A 46 -6.41 4.91 -12.19
N PHE A 47 -6.19 3.67 -12.63
CA PHE A 47 -7.17 2.85 -13.35
C PHE A 47 -7.99 1.96 -12.43
N ALA A 48 -7.52 1.72 -11.20
CA ALA A 48 -8.26 0.97 -10.20
C ALA A 48 -9.55 1.72 -9.85
N SER A 49 -10.67 1.29 -10.41
CA SER A 49 -11.97 1.54 -9.79
C SER A 49 -11.95 0.87 -8.42
N LEU A 50 -12.50 1.53 -7.40
CA LEU A 50 -12.84 0.80 -6.19
C LEU A 50 -13.68 -0.41 -6.63
N PRO A 51 -13.31 -1.64 -6.22
CA PRO A 51 -14.18 -2.77 -6.50
C PRO A 51 -15.56 -2.42 -5.95
N GLU A 52 -16.61 -2.67 -6.74
CA GLU A 52 -17.97 -2.69 -6.20
C GLU A 52 -17.96 -3.73 -5.09
N MET A 53 -17.82 -3.26 -3.85
CA MET A 53 -17.93 -4.10 -2.67
C MET A 53 -19.39 -4.10 -2.28
N GLU A 54 -19.93 -5.30 -2.13
CA GLU A 54 -21.24 -5.47 -1.53
C GLU A 54 -21.22 -4.89 -0.11
N GLN A 55 -22.34 -4.32 0.33
CA GLN A 55 -22.43 -3.69 1.65
C GLN A 55 -22.06 -4.68 2.77
N ASP A 56 -22.36 -5.97 2.58
CA ASP A 56 -22.06 -7.03 3.53
C ASP A 56 -20.55 -7.25 3.71
N ASP A 57 -19.76 -7.15 2.63
CA ASP A 57 -18.30 -7.27 2.69
C ASP A 57 -17.70 -6.11 3.48
N LEU A 58 -18.21 -4.89 3.26
CA LEU A 58 -17.76 -3.71 3.98
C LEU A 58 -18.09 -3.81 5.48
N GLN A 59 -19.28 -4.28 5.83
CA GLN A 59 -19.67 -4.50 7.22
C GLN A 59 -18.81 -5.56 7.91
N SER A 60 -18.46 -6.64 7.20
CA SER A 60 -17.53 -7.66 7.69
C SER A 60 -16.16 -7.08 8.01
N ILE A 61 -15.60 -6.26 7.11
CA ILE A 61 -14.31 -5.59 7.29
C ILE A 61 -14.34 -4.65 8.50
N ILE A 62 -15.39 -3.83 8.64
CA ILE A 62 -15.53 -2.91 9.78
C ILE A 62 -15.54 -3.69 11.09
N ARG A 63 -16.29 -4.79 11.17
CA ARG A 63 -16.32 -5.65 12.36
C ARG A 63 -14.94 -6.22 12.69
N GLN A 64 -14.18 -6.66 11.69
CA GLN A 64 -12.81 -7.15 11.90
C GLN A 64 -11.89 -6.07 12.44
N ILE A 65 -11.99 -4.84 11.92
CA ILE A 65 -11.22 -3.69 12.42
C ILE A 65 -11.51 -3.42 13.90
N ASP A 66 -12.78 -3.49 14.31
CA ASP A 66 -13.16 -3.27 15.71
C ASP A 66 -12.61 -4.36 16.64
N ILE A 67 -12.62 -5.62 16.19
CA ILE A 67 -12.01 -6.73 16.93
C ILE A 67 -10.51 -6.49 17.11
N VAL A 68 -9.80 -6.12 16.04
CA VAL A 68 -8.36 -5.87 16.10
C VAL A 68 -8.05 -4.70 17.04
N LYS A 69 -8.81 -3.60 16.94
CA LYS A 69 -8.68 -2.45 17.85
C LYS A 69 -8.88 -2.86 19.30
N TYR A 70 -9.93 -3.63 19.59
CA TYR A 70 -10.20 -4.12 20.93
C TYR A 70 -9.03 -4.96 21.48
N ASN A 71 -8.55 -5.92 20.69
CA ASN A 71 -7.43 -6.78 21.09
C ASN A 71 -6.17 -5.98 21.37
N LEU A 72 -5.89 -4.95 20.56
CA LEU A 72 -4.74 -4.07 20.74
C LEU A 72 -4.83 -3.30 22.06
N VAL A 73 -6.01 -2.74 22.39
CA VAL A 73 -6.25 -2.04 23.66
C VAL A 73 -6.07 -2.98 24.86
N GLN A 74 -6.59 -4.21 24.78
CA GLN A 74 -6.45 -5.19 25.85
C GLN A 74 -5.00 -5.67 26.03
N ALA A 75 -4.26 -5.84 24.93
CA ALA A 75 -2.85 -6.18 25.00
C ALA A 75 -2.03 -5.08 25.71
N HIS A 76 -2.35 -3.81 25.43
CA HIS A 76 -1.71 -2.67 26.11
C HIS A 76 -2.11 -2.55 27.59
N SER A 77 -3.38 -2.82 27.94
CA SER A 77 -3.83 -2.79 29.34
C SER A 77 -3.21 -3.91 30.18
N LYS A 78 -3.02 -5.10 29.60
CA LYS A 78 -2.38 -6.25 30.26
C LYS A 78 -0.88 -6.03 30.51
N LYS A 79 -0.16 -5.48 29.51
CA LYS A 79 1.26 -5.11 29.67
C LYS A 79 1.52 -4.08 30.77
N LYS A 80 0.62 -3.10 30.94
CA LYS A 80 0.74 -2.07 31.98
C LYS A 80 0.52 -2.64 33.39
N ARG A 81 -0.39 -3.61 33.55
CA ARG A 81 -0.60 -4.30 34.85
C ARG A 81 0.56 -5.23 35.23
N GLU A 82 1.24 -5.82 34.25
CA GLU A 82 2.40 -6.68 34.47
C GLU A 82 3.69 -5.88 34.78
N SER A 83 3.78 -4.61 34.37
CA SER A 83 4.90 -3.72 34.73
C SER A 83 4.77 -3.13 36.13
N ASP A 84 3.56 -2.74 36.55
CA ASP A 84 3.31 -2.10 37.85
C ASP A 84 3.32 -3.10 39.03
N GLY A 85 3.27 -4.41 38.75
CA GLY A 85 3.32 -5.47 39.78
C GLY A 85 4.71 -6.06 40.04
N LYS A 86 5.77 -5.47 39.46
CA LYS A 86 7.17 -5.93 39.61
C LYS A 86 8.07 -4.96 40.39
N GLU A 87 7.53 -3.87 40.95
CA GLU A 87 8.22 -2.97 41.88
C GLU A 87 7.90 -3.27 43.34
#